data_AF-A0A8H8BX86-F1
#
_entry.id   AF-A0A8H8BX86-F1
#
_cell.length_a   1.000
_cell.length_b   1.000
_cell.length_c   1.000
_cell.angle_alpha   90.00
_cell.angle_beta   90.00
_cell.angle_gamma   90.00
#
_symmetry.space_group_name_H-M   'P 1'
#
loop_
_entity.id
_entity.type
_entity.pdbx_description
1 polymer ?
#
loop_
_entity_poly.entity_id
_entity_poly.type
_entity_poly.pdbx_seq_one_letter_code
_entity_poly.pdbx_strand_id
1 'polypeptide(L)'
;MHRELSSVIDTLSADPRVKAVVVTGHGRMFCAGADLDTGLSYETETVRDHRDGGGQVALAVHRCNKPIIAAINGSAVGVGITMTLPMSIRIVSSTAKIGFVFARRGIVMEAASSFFLPRLIGYSRATHLVTTGEVLPASHRLLDGLFSEILPQEQVLGRAIEIAEDVARNTSL
;
A
#
# COMPACT_ATOMS: atom_id res chain seq x y z
N MET A 1 5.82 -13.48 4.36
CA MET A 1 4.99 -12.38 3.81
C MET A 1 5.64 -11.62 2.65
N HIS A 2 6.65 -10.74 2.83
CA HIS A 2 7.09 -9.86 1.72
C HIS A 2 7.56 -10.64 0.46
N ARG A 3 8.37 -11.71 0.64
CA ARG A 3 8.79 -12.60 -0.47
C ARG A 3 7.63 -13.29 -1.17
N GLU A 4 6.64 -13.74 -0.41
CA GLU A 4 5.44 -14.40 -0.96
C GLU A 4 4.61 -13.40 -1.77
N LEU A 5 4.44 -12.18 -1.25
CA LEU A 5 3.69 -11.13 -1.93
C LEU A 5 4.36 -10.73 -3.25
N SER A 6 5.68 -10.53 -3.26
CA SER A 6 6.43 -10.28 -4.50
C SER A 6 6.27 -11.45 -5.49
N SER A 7 6.44 -12.69 -5.03
CA SER A 7 6.31 -13.89 -5.89
C SER A 7 4.91 -14.03 -6.50
N VAL A 8 3.86 -13.77 -5.72
CA VAL A 8 2.47 -13.79 -6.21
C VAL A 8 2.24 -12.68 -7.24
N ILE A 9 2.73 -11.46 -6.99
CA ILE A 9 2.62 -10.35 -7.95
C ILE A 9 3.33 -10.71 -9.26
N ASP A 10 4.54 -11.26 -9.21
CA ASP A 10 5.28 -11.69 -10.40
C ASP A 10 4.52 -12.77 -11.18
N THR A 11 3.93 -13.74 -10.47
CA THR A 11 3.10 -14.80 -11.05
C THR A 11 1.87 -14.23 -11.75
N LEU A 12 1.14 -13.31 -11.10
CA LEU A 12 -0.05 -12.66 -11.66
C LEU A 12 0.28 -11.74 -12.84
N SER A 13 1.44 -11.07 -12.80
CA SER A 13 1.95 -10.24 -13.89
C SER A 13 2.26 -11.08 -15.14
N ALA A 14 2.84 -12.26 -14.97
CA ALA A 14 3.18 -13.15 -16.07
C ALA A 14 1.98 -13.89 -16.68
N ASP A 15 0.88 -14.07 -15.95
CA ASP A 15 -0.27 -14.84 -16.41
C ASP A 15 -1.15 -14.04 -17.40
N PRO A 16 -1.29 -14.47 -18.67
CA PRO A 16 -2.13 -13.78 -19.64
C PRO A 16 -3.63 -13.93 -19.36
N ARG A 17 -4.05 -14.80 -18.44
CA ARG A 17 -5.46 -14.91 -18.02
C ARG A 17 -5.83 -13.79 -17.04
N VAL A 18 -4.83 -13.21 -16.35
CA VAL A 18 -5.04 -12.13 -15.39
C VAL A 18 -5.10 -10.79 -16.11
N LYS A 19 -6.13 -10.00 -15.79
CA LYS A 19 -6.41 -8.69 -16.39
C LYS A 19 -6.27 -7.54 -15.40
N ALA A 20 -6.60 -7.78 -14.14
CA ALA A 20 -6.50 -6.85 -13.03
C ALA A 20 -6.32 -7.63 -11.73
N VAL A 21 -5.76 -6.99 -10.70
CA VAL A 21 -5.53 -7.59 -9.39
C VAL A 21 -6.17 -6.72 -8.31
N VAL A 22 -6.87 -7.34 -7.36
CA VAL A 22 -7.39 -6.67 -6.17
C VAL A 22 -6.61 -7.17 -4.95
N VAL A 23 -6.13 -6.24 -4.12
CA VAL A 23 -5.43 -6.55 -2.86
C VAL A 23 -6.27 -6.05 -1.69
N THR A 24 -6.57 -6.92 -0.72
CA THR A 24 -7.32 -6.59 0.50
C THR A 24 -6.77 -7.30 1.72
N GLY A 25 -7.11 -6.84 2.91
CA GLY A 25 -6.78 -7.51 4.17
C GLY A 25 -7.92 -8.40 4.65
N HIS A 26 -7.60 -9.43 5.43
CA HIS A 26 -8.61 -10.27 6.08
C HIS A 26 -9.08 -9.62 7.41
N GLY A 27 -10.39 -9.63 7.65
CA GLY A 27 -10.98 -9.15 8.90
C GLY A 27 -11.18 -7.64 8.96
N ARG A 28 -10.89 -7.03 10.13
CA ARG A 28 -11.19 -5.61 10.43
C ARG A 28 -10.09 -4.63 10.02
N MET A 29 -8.90 -5.12 9.71
CA MET A 29 -7.76 -4.29 9.33
C MET A 29 -7.32 -4.67 7.92
N PHE A 30 -6.71 -3.70 7.23
CA PHE A 30 -6.01 -3.99 5.99
C PHE A 30 -4.63 -4.58 6.30
N CYS A 31 -3.77 -3.78 6.96
CA CYS A 31 -2.43 -4.21 7.37
C CYS A 31 -1.88 -3.26 8.45
N ALA A 32 -1.46 -3.81 9.59
CA ALA A 32 -0.95 -3.03 10.73
C ALA A 32 0.51 -2.57 10.57
N GLY A 33 1.22 -3.07 9.58
CA GLY A 33 2.63 -2.80 9.36
C GLY A 33 3.51 -4.03 9.58
N ALA A 34 4.82 -3.80 9.72
CA ALA A 34 5.77 -4.83 10.09
C ALA A 34 5.54 -5.27 11.54
N ASP A 35 5.82 -6.54 11.82
CA ASP A 35 5.90 -7.05 13.17
C ASP A 35 7.14 -6.45 13.85
N LEU A 36 6.94 -5.77 14.98
CA LEU A 36 8.00 -5.08 15.71
C LEU A 36 8.54 -5.93 16.86
N ASP A 37 7.82 -6.99 17.25
CA ASP A 37 8.27 -7.93 18.27
C ASP A 37 9.38 -8.83 17.73
N THR A 38 9.43 -9.03 16.41
CA THR A 38 10.55 -9.67 15.72
C THR A 38 11.81 -8.78 15.64
N GLY A 39 11.72 -7.53 16.09
CA GLY A 39 12.81 -6.55 16.02
C GLY A 39 13.12 -6.08 14.60
N LEU A 40 13.78 -4.91 14.50
CA LEU A 40 14.42 -4.49 13.26
C LEU A 40 15.84 -5.07 13.26
N SER A 41 15.99 -6.35 12.93
CA SER A 41 17.31 -7.01 12.98
C SER A 41 18.20 -6.50 11.84
N TYR A 42 19.15 -5.64 12.15
CA TYR A 42 20.18 -5.16 11.22
C TYR A 42 21.55 -5.83 11.46
N GLU A 43 21.59 -6.90 12.27
CA GLU A 43 22.84 -7.37 12.88
C GLU A 43 23.76 -8.18 11.95
N THR A 44 23.31 -8.61 10.78
CA THR A 44 24.05 -9.59 9.96
C THR A 44 24.29 -9.20 8.50
N GLU A 45 23.67 -8.14 7.98
CA GLU A 45 23.89 -7.66 6.61
C GLU A 45 24.68 -6.34 6.63
N THR A 46 25.62 -6.17 5.70
CA THR A 46 26.18 -4.84 5.50
C THR A 46 25.05 -3.92 5.02
N VAL A 47 25.06 -2.65 5.43
CA VAL A 47 24.03 -1.66 5.05
C VAL A 47 23.83 -1.56 3.53
N ARG A 48 24.81 -1.99 2.72
CA ARG A 48 24.74 -2.01 1.25
C ARG A 48 23.93 -3.18 0.69
N ASP A 49 23.96 -4.33 1.36
CA ASP A 49 23.32 -5.56 0.91
C ASP A 49 21.88 -5.66 1.42
N HIS A 50 21.58 -4.96 2.52
CA HIS A 50 20.24 -4.90 3.06
C HIS A 50 19.25 -4.31 2.04
N ARG A 51 18.21 -5.08 1.75
CA ARG A 51 17.10 -4.64 0.91
C ARG A 51 15.86 -4.50 1.78
N ASP A 52 15.31 -3.29 1.78
CA ASP A 52 14.00 -3.00 2.34
C ASP A 52 12.96 -3.94 1.71
N GLY A 53 12.42 -4.87 2.51
CA GLY A 53 11.44 -5.86 2.07
C GLY A 53 10.12 -5.22 1.62
N GLY A 54 9.71 -4.11 2.24
CA GLY A 54 8.60 -3.29 1.77
C GLY A 54 8.92 -2.67 0.42
N GLY A 55 10.17 -2.24 0.23
CA GLY A 55 10.70 -1.74 -1.05
C GLY A 55 10.64 -2.76 -2.17
N GLN A 56 10.98 -4.02 -1.89
CA GLN A 56 10.87 -5.11 -2.87
C GLN A 56 9.42 -5.35 -3.29
N VAL A 57 8.47 -5.33 -2.34
CA VAL A 57 7.04 -5.44 -2.65
C VAL A 57 6.58 -4.24 -3.49
N ALA A 58 6.92 -3.02 -3.08
CA ALA A 58 6.53 -1.81 -3.79
C ALA A 58 7.05 -1.79 -5.24
N LEU A 59 8.29 -2.24 -5.46
CA LEU A 59 8.88 -2.36 -6.79
C LEU A 59 8.24 -3.48 -7.62
N ALA A 60 7.89 -4.62 -7.01
CA ALA A 60 7.14 -5.67 -7.70
C ALA A 60 5.76 -5.16 -8.16
N VAL A 61 5.02 -4.47 -7.28
CA VAL A 61 3.76 -3.80 -7.64
C VAL A 61 3.97 -2.81 -8.79
N HIS A 62 4.97 -1.94 -8.69
CA HIS A 62 5.22 -0.91 -9.70
C HIS A 62 5.60 -1.49 -11.07
N ARG A 63 6.26 -2.65 -11.11
CA ARG A 63 6.65 -3.35 -12.35
C ARG A 63 5.58 -4.28 -12.90
N CYS A 64 4.50 -4.52 -12.16
CA CYS A 64 3.40 -5.37 -12.60
C CYS A 64 2.79 -4.78 -13.87
N ASN A 65 2.63 -5.61 -14.91
CA ASN A 65 2.00 -5.20 -16.17
C ASN A 65 0.46 -5.18 -16.08
N LYS A 66 -0.11 -5.57 -14.94
CA LYS A 66 -1.55 -5.54 -14.67
C LYS A 66 -1.87 -4.41 -13.69
N PRO A 67 -2.99 -3.69 -13.85
CA PRO A 67 -3.45 -2.73 -12.87
C PRO A 67 -3.75 -3.44 -11.54
N ILE A 68 -3.26 -2.86 -10.45
CA ILE A 68 -3.48 -3.34 -9.08
C ILE A 68 -4.36 -2.33 -8.34
N ILE A 69 -5.45 -2.81 -7.75
CA ILE A 69 -6.41 -2.01 -6.99
C ILE A 69 -6.28 -2.37 -5.50
N ALA A 70 -5.99 -1.39 -4.66
CA ALA A 70 -5.99 -1.55 -3.22
C ALA A 70 -7.41 -1.38 -2.67
N ALA A 71 -7.97 -2.46 -2.12
CA ALA A 71 -9.21 -2.48 -1.36
C ALA A 71 -8.89 -2.42 0.14
N ILE A 72 -8.65 -1.21 0.65
CA ILE A 72 -8.21 -0.96 2.03
C ILE A 72 -9.42 -1.03 2.97
N ASN A 73 -9.81 -2.26 3.33
CA ASN A 73 -10.98 -2.59 4.13
C ASN A 73 -10.92 -2.13 5.60
N GLY A 74 -9.78 -1.60 6.06
CA GLY A 74 -9.62 -1.12 7.43
C GLY A 74 -8.30 -0.38 7.61
N SER A 75 -7.85 -0.22 8.85
CA SER A 75 -6.63 0.53 9.15
C SER A 75 -5.39 0.00 8.41
N ALA A 76 -4.57 0.94 7.93
CA ALA A 76 -3.34 0.68 7.17
C ALA A 76 -2.21 1.57 7.71
N VAL A 77 -1.17 0.94 8.28
CA VAL A 77 -0.10 1.65 9.00
C VAL A 77 1.28 1.13 8.58
N GLY A 78 2.27 2.03 8.47
CA GLY A 78 3.64 1.69 8.06
C GLY A 78 3.65 1.00 6.69
N VAL A 79 4.29 -0.16 6.61
CA VAL A 79 4.32 -0.97 5.36
C VAL A 79 2.92 -1.28 4.83
N GLY A 80 1.91 -1.32 5.71
CA GLY A 80 0.52 -1.54 5.36
C GLY A 80 -0.08 -0.46 4.46
N ILE A 81 0.31 0.81 4.61
CA ILE A 81 -0.14 1.88 3.70
C ILE A 81 0.87 2.10 2.57
N THR A 82 2.17 2.02 2.85
CA THR A 82 3.20 2.35 1.85
C THR A 82 3.25 1.35 0.70
N MET A 83 3.01 0.05 0.95
CA MET A 83 2.95 -0.96 -0.12
C MET A 83 1.86 -0.67 -1.15
N THR A 84 0.83 0.11 -0.77
CA THR A 84 -0.30 0.46 -1.65
C THR A 84 -0.03 1.68 -2.54
N LEU A 85 0.99 2.48 -2.23
CA LEU A 85 1.30 3.70 -2.97
C LEU A 85 1.63 3.48 -4.46
N PRO A 86 2.35 2.41 -4.86
CA PRO A 86 2.55 2.10 -6.29
C PRO A 86 1.33 1.47 -6.97
N MET A 87 0.27 1.09 -6.24
CA MET A 87 -0.94 0.52 -6.84
C MET A 87 -1.70 1.58 -7.66
N SER A 88 -2.47 1.16 -8.66
CA SER A 88 -3.15 2.04 -9.61
C SER A 88 -4.29 2.82 -8.97
N ILE A 89 -5.12 2.14 -8.18
CA ILE A 89 -6.32 2.70 -7.53
C ILE A 89 -6.31 2.32 -6.06
N ARG A 90 -6.75 3.22 -5.18
CA ARG A 90 -6.89 2.97 -3.74
C ARG A 90 -8.29 3.35 -3.28
N ILE A 91 -9.08 2.36 -2.90
CA ILE A 91 -10.39 2.52 -2.26
C ILE A 91 -10.20 2.20 -0.79
N VAL A 92 -10.77 3.01 0.10
CA VAL A 92 -10.53 2.89 1.54
C VAL A 92 -11.82 2.90 2.33
N SER A 93 -11.83 2.15 3.43
CA SER A 93 -12.91 2.20 4.40
C SER A 93 -12.99 3.57 5.07
N SER A 94 -14.20 4.09 5.25
CA SER A 94 -14.49 5.32 5.99
C SER A 94 -14.09 5.23 7.47
N THR A 95 -13.95 4.02 8.00
CA THR A 95 -13.50 3.76 9.37
C THR A 95 -11.99 3.49 9.47
N ALA A 96 -11.27 3.48 8.34
CA ALA A 96 -9.84 3.20 8.32
C ALA A 96 -9.02 4.32 8.99
N LYS A 97 -8.03 3.89 9.77
CA LYS A 97 -6.98 4.76 10.28
C LYS A 97 -5.69 4.54 9.49
N ILE A 98 -5.11 5.63 9.01
CA ILE A 98 -3.97 5.66 8.10
C ILE A 98 -2.78 6.27 8.82
N GLY A 99 -1.62 5.61 8.80
CA GLY A 99 -0.46 6.05 9.55
C GLY A 99 0.87 5.85 8.84
N PHE A 100 1.58 6.93 8.56
CA PHE A 100 2.98 6.93 8.12
C PHE A 100 3.90 7.13 9.34
N VAL A 101 3.93 6.13 10.23
CA VAL A 101 4.44 6.25 11.62
C VAL A 101 5.97 6.28 11.75
N PHE A 102 6.70 6.70 10.73
CA PHE A 102 8.17 6.57 10.65
C PHE A 102 8.89 7.33 11.76
N ALA A 103 8.63 8.63 11.93
CA ALA A 103 9.28 9.44 12.96
C ALA A 103 9.03 8.92 14.39
N ARG A 104 7.81 8.45 14.68
CA ARG A 104 7.45 7.87 15.98
C ARG A 104 8.12 6.52 16.25
N ARG A 105 8.65 5.87 15.21
CA ARG A 105 9.40 4.62 15.31
C ARG A 105 10.91 4.82 15.13
N GLY A 106 11.37 6.06 14.90
CA GLY A 106 12.78 6.35 14.62
C GLY A 106 13.28 5.76 13.29
N ILE A 107 12.39 5.55 12.33
CA ILE A 107 12.70 4.96 11.02
C ILE A 107 12.56 6.04 9.95
N VAL A 108 13.28 5.89 8.84
CA VAL A 108 13.08 6.69 7.62
C VAL A 108 11.88 6.19 6.81
N MET A 109 11.55 6.89 5.74
CA MET A 109 10.55 6.43 4.76
C MET A 109 10.99 5.11 4.11
N GLU A 110 10.13 4.10 4.15
CA GLU A 110 10.34 2.76 3.56
C GLU A 110 9.38 2.48 2.39
N ALA A 111 9.49 1.31 1.78
CA ALA A 111 8.68 0.85 0.65
C ALA A 111 8.59 1.84 -0.52
N ALA A 112 9.74 2.47 -0.84
CA ALA A 112 9.85 3.53 -1.85
C ALA A 112 8.87 4.71 -1.63
N SER A 113 8.34 4.89 -0.41
CA SER A 113 7.34 5.92 -0.12
C SER A 113 7.86 7.35 -0.29
N SER A 114 9.17 7.58 -0.16
CA SER A 114 9.80 8.87 -0.46
C SER A 114 9.65 9.29 -1.93
N PHE A 115 9.47 8.32 -2.83
CA PHE A 115 9.15 8.57 -4.22
C PHE A 115 7.64 8.74 -4.43
N PHE A 116 6.82 7.78 -4.00
CA PHE A 116 5.40 7.76 -4.34
C PHE A 116 4.56 8.77 -3.55
N LEU A 117 4.73 8.85 -2.23
CA LEU A 117 3.82 9.65 -1.37
C LEU A 117 3.81 11.14 -1.76
N PRO A 118 4.95 11.83 -1.95
CA PRO A 118 4.93 13.23 -2.37
C PRO A 118 4.30 13.46 -3.75
N ARG A 119 4.30 12.46 -4.63
CA ARG A 119 3.67 12.57 -5.96
C ARG A 119 2.16 12.40 -5.90
N LEU A 120 1.65 11.66 -4.93
CA LEU A 120 0.22 11.42 -4.74
C LEU A 120 -0.47 12.56 -3.98
N ILE A 121 0.16 13.08 -2.92
CA ILE A 121 -0.45 14.09 -2.05
C ILE A 121 0.35 15.40 -1.99
N GLY A 122 1.39 15.57 -2.80
CA GLY A 122 2.22 16.77 -2.73
C GLY A 122 3.21 16.75 -1.56
N TYR A 123 4.35 17.41 -1.76
CA TYR A 123 5.49 17.31 -0.85
C TYR A 123 5.20 17.80 0.58
N SER A 124 4.54 18.95 0.73
CA SER A 124 4.26 19.55 2.06
C SER A 124 3.38 18.66 2.94
N ARG A 125 2.34 18.03 2.37
CA ARG A 125 1.47 17.12 3.13
C ARG A 125 2.20 15.82 3.45
N ALA A 126 2.96 15.29 2.49
CA ALA A 126 3.77 14.09 2.70
C ALA A 126 4.80 14.27 3.83
N THR A 127 5.58 15.36 3.82
CA THR A 127 6.58 15.62 4.87
C THR A 127 5.93 15.84 6.23
N HIS A 128 4.79 16.54 6.29
CA HIS A 128 4.01 16.67 7.54
C HIS A 128 3.67 15.28 8.11
N LEU A 129 3.00 14.42 7.34
CA LEU A 129 2.56 13.10 7.79
C LEU A 129 3.71 12.25 8.33
N VAL A 130 4.83 12.19 7.60
CA VAL A 130 5.97 11.34 8.01
C VAL A 130 6.74 11.92 9.19
N THR A 131 6.76 13.25 9.35
CA THR A 131 7.47 13.93 10.44
C THR A 131 6.70 13.84 11.76
N THR A 132 5.38 13.98 11.74
CA THR A 132 4.56 13.84 12.96
C THR A 132 4.29 12.38 13.30
N GLY A 133 4.28 11.51 12.28
CA GLY A 133 3.94 10.10 12.40
C GLY A 133 2.52 9.87 12.93
N GLU A 134 1.62 10.84 12.74
CA GLU A 134 0.24 10.75 13.21
C GLU A 134 -0.55 9.67 12.48
N VAL A 135 -1.48 9.07 13.21
CA VAL A 135 -2.47 8.13 12.67
C VAL A 135 -3.78 8.87 12.52
N LEU A 136 -4.23 9.05 11.28
CA LEU A 136 -5.33 9.93 10.92
C LEU A 136 -6.49 9.14 10.30
N PRO A 137 -7.74 9.62 10.41
CA PRO A 137 -8.84 9.04 9.64
C PRO A 137 -8.57 9.22 8.13
N ALA A 138 -9.05 8.27 7.32
CA ALA A 138 -8.85 8.30 5.87
C ALA A 138 -9.35 9.58 5.18
N SER A 139 -10.35 10.25 5.76
CA SER A 139 -10.94 11.51 5.27
C SER A 139 -10.16 12.77 5.67
N HIS A 140 -9.02 12.64 6.36
CA HIS A 140 -8.27 13.80 6.80
C HIS A 140 -7.62 14.55 5.63
N ARG A 141 -7.69 15.88 5.62
CA ARG A 141 -7.18 16.77 4.54
C ARG A 141 -5.74 16.55 4.08
N LEU A 142 -4.90 16.01 4.98
CA LEU A 142 -3.50 15.67 4.65
C LEU A 142 -3.39 14.49 3.69
N LEU A 143 -4.43 13.67 3.61
CA LEU A 143 -4.53 12.50 2.75
C LEU A 143 -5.33 12.78 1.46
N ASP A 144 -5.84 14.01 1.24
CA ASP A 144 -6.65 14.30 0.05
C ASP A 144 -5.84 14.02 -1.24
N GLY A 145 -6.42 13.24 -2.14
CA GLY A 145 -5.77 12.75 -3.37
C GLY A 145 -5.07 11.39 -3.22
N LEU A 146 -4.94 10.84 -2.00
CA LEU A 146 -4.39 9.51 -1.81
C LEU A 146 -5.37 8.40 -2.21
N PHE A 147 -6.65 8.59 -1.91
CA PHE A 147 -7.72 7.63 -2.13
C PHE A 147 -8.67 8.13 -3.22
N SER A 148 -9.09 7.24 -4.12
CA SER A 148 -10.08 7.56 -5.16
C SER A 148 -11.50 7.58 -4.60
N GLU A 149 -11.80 6.66 -3.68
CA GLU A 149 -13.12 6.49 -3.07
C GLU A 149 -12.96 6.15 -1.57
N ILE A 150 -13.83 6.71 -0.74
CA ILE A 150 -13.96 6.40 0.70
C ILE A 150 -15.36 5.85 0.93
N LEU A 151 -15.47 4.58 1.34
CA LEU A 151 -16.74 3.85 1.41
C LEU A 151 -16.92 3.14 2.76
N PRO A 152 -18.14 2.74 3.15
CA PRO A 152 -18.33 1.79 4.25
C PRO A 152 -17.49 0.52 4.04
N GLN A 153 -16.93 -0.03 5.12
CA GLN A 153 -15.97 -1.15 5.10
C GLN A 153 -16.45 -2.33 4.24
N GLU A 154 -17.72 -2.70 4.38
CA GLU A 154 -18.36 -3.81 3.70
C GLU A 154 -18.51 -3.61 2.19
N GLN A 155 -18.44 -2.37 1.71
CA GLN A 155 -18.55 -2.02 0.29
C GLN A 155 -17.19 -1.94 -0.40
N VAL A 156 -16.09 -1.78 0.35
CA VAL A 156 -14.74 -1.54 -0.20
C VAL A 156 -14.30 -2.65 -1.15
N LEU A 157 -14.43 -3.91 -0.73
CA LEU A 157 -14.01 -5.05 -1.55
C LEU A 157 -14.90 -5.21 -2.79
N GLY A 158 -16.23 -5.14 -2.61
CA GLY A 158 -17.19 -5.24 -3.71
C GLY A 158 -16.91 -4.18 -4.78
N ARG A 159 -16.72 -2.93 -4.36
CA ARG A 159 -16.38 -1.83 -5.27
C ARG A 159 -15.06 -2.06 -6.01
N ALA A 160 -14.02 -2.52 -5.32
CA ALA A 160 -12.74 -2.80 -5.98
C ALA A 160 -12.85 -3.91 -7.03
N ILE A 161 -13.66 -4.94 -6.76
CA ILE A 161 -13.97 -6.01 -7.71
C ILE A 161 -14.74 -5.46 -8.92
N GLU A 162 -15.76 -4.62 -8.71
CA GLU A 162 -16.49 -3.98 -9.82
C GLU A 162 -15.56 -3.22 -10.77
N ILE A 163 -14.63 -2.43 -10.22
CA ILE A 163 -13.63 -1.72 -11.03
C ILE A 163 -12.70 -2.70 -11.74
N ALA A 164 -12.23 -3.75 -11.06
CA ALA A 164 -11.38 -4.77 -11.66
C ALA A 164 -12.08 -5.50 -12.82
N GLU A 165 -13.36 -5.83 -12.67
CA GLU A 165 -14.16 -6.46 -13.71
C GLU A 165 -14.40 -5.52 -14.89
N ASP A 166 -14.64 -4.24 -14.64
CA ASP A 166 -14.77 -3.24 -15.70
C ASP A 166 -13.48 -3.14 -16.53
N VAL A 167 -12.33 -3.03 -15.85
CA VAL A 167 -11.01 -3.05 -16.48
C VAL A 167 -10.82 -4.34 -17.28
N ALA A 168 -11.19 -5.50 -16.73
CA ALA A 168 -11.04 -6.79 -17.39
C ALA A 168 -11.91 -6.95 -18.64
N ARG A 169 -13.11 -6.35 -18.66
CA ARG A 169 -14.01 -6.35 -19.82
C ARG A 169 -13.58 -5.39 -20.91
N ASN A 170 -13.03 -4.23 -20.55
CA ASN A 170 -12.79 -3.12 -21.46
C ASN A 170 -11.33 -2.96 -21.91
N THR A 171 -10.40 -3.76 -21.39
CA THR A 171 -8.97 -3.67 -21.75
C THR A 171 -8.54 -4.87 -22.59
N SER A 172 -8.00 -4.58 -23.79
CA SER A 172 -7.31 -5.59 -24.60
C SER A 172 -5.95 -5.90 -23.96
N LEU A 173 -5.59 -7.19 -23.83
CA LEU A 173 -4.26 -7.58 -23.31
C LEU A 173 -3.19 -7.49 -24.39
#